data_AF-A0A3B4WJJ9-F1
#
_entry.id   AF-A0A3B4WJJ9-F1
#
_cell.length_a   1.000
_cell.length_b   1.000
_cell.length_c   1.000
_cell.angle_alpha   90.00
_cell.angle_beta   90.00
_cell.angle_gamma   90.00
#
_symmetry.space_group_name_H-M   'P 1'
#
loop_
_entity.id
_entity.type
_entity.pdbx_description
1 polymer ?
#
loop_
_entity_poly.entity_id
_entity_poly.type
_entity_poly.pdbx_seq_one_letter_code
_entity_poly.pdbx_strand_id
1 'polypeptide(L)' 'MASSANSNPVPKLYKSVIEDVINEVRELFLDEGVDEQVLLELKTTIAYKQSYDLVSDGQGTRLQDSH' A
#
# COMPACT_ATOMS: atom_id res chain seq x y z
N MET A 1 28.01 1.03 -15.58
CA MET A 1 27.88 0.25 -14.33
C MET A 1 26.40 0.15 -14.04
N ALA A 2 25.88 -1.06 -13.88
CA ALA A 2 24.44 -1.30 -13.70
C ALA A 2 23.98 -0.59 -12.43
N SER A 3 23.15 0.44 -12.58
CA SER A 3 22.33 0.96 -11.49
C SER A 3 21.48 -0.21 -11.04
N SER A 4 21.90 -0.91 -10.00
CA SER A 4 21.05 -1.85 -9.28
C SER A 4 19.88 -1.02 -8.79
N ALA A 5 18.81 -1.01 -9.59
CA ALA A 5 17.53 -0.48 -9.22
C ALA A 5 17.18 -1.20 -7.94
N ASN A 6 17.39 -0.53 -6.81
CA ASN A 6 17.03 -1.02 -5.50
C ASN A 6 15.51 -1.05 -5.50
N SER A 7 14.95 -2.13 -6.04
CA SER A 7 13.51 -2.33 -6.16
C SER A 7 13.02 -2.50 -4.74
N ASN A 8 12.57 -1.40 -4.14
CA ASN A 8 12.01 -1.44 -2.80
C ASN A 8 10.93 -2.53 -2.78
N PRO A 9 11.09 -3.63 -2.02
CA PRO A 9 10.13 -4.72 -2.00
C PRO A 9 8.86 -4.34 -1.23
N VAL A 10 8.94 -3.29 -0.41
CA VAL A 10 7.88 -2.82 0.49
C VAL A 10 6.58 -2.51 -0.27
N PRO A 11 6.56 -1.75 -1.38
CA PRO A 11 5.36 -1.58 -2.21
C PRO A 11 4.70 -2.88 -2.71
N LYS A 12 5.48 -3.93 -2.96
CA LYS A 12 4.95 -5.21 -3.45
C LYS A 12 4.35 -6.04 -2.31
N LEU A 13 5.04 -6.06 -1.17
CA LEU A 13 4.56 -6.70 0.06
C LEU A 13 3.24 -6.10 0.52
N TYR A 14 3.15 -4.77 0.55
CA TYR A 14 1.94 -4.08 0.95
C TYR A 14 0.74 -4.39 0.05
N LYS A 15 0.95 -4.50 -1.26
CA LYS A 15 -0.10 -4.93 -2.20
C LYS A 15 -0.56 -6.36 -1.92
N SER A 16 0.38 -7.29 -1.74
CA SER A 16 0.05 -8.69 -1.41
C SER A 16 -0.78 -8.78 -0.14
N VAL A 17 -0.30 -8.14 0.94
CA VAL A 17 -0.97 -8.17 2.24
C VAL A 17 -2.35 -7.54 2.18
N ILE A 18 -2.55 -6.44 1.43
CA ILE A 18 -3.89 -5.89 1.23
C ILE A 18 -4.81 -6.90 0.56
N GLU A 19 -4.39 -7.51 -0.55
CA GLU A 19 -5.24 -8.48 -1.26
C GLU A 19 -5.56 -9.68 -0.37
N ASP A 20 -4.57 -10.20 0.36
CA ASP A 20 -4.75 -11.34 1.27
C ASP A 20 -5.77 -10.98 2.38
N VAL A 21 -5.61 -9.84 3.05
CA VAL A 21 -6.52 -9.39 4.11
C VAL A 21 -7.93 -9.16 3.56
N ILE A 22 -8.09 -8.53 2.40
CA ILE A 22 -9.41 -8.27 1.80
C ILE A 22 -10.11 -9.58 1.42
N ASN A 23 -9.36 -10.56 0.92
CA ASN A 23 -9.92 -11.87 0.60
C ASN A 23 -10.32 -12.65 1.86
N GLU A 24 -9.51 -12.61 2.91
CA GLU A 24 -9.79 -13.31 4.18
C GLU A 24 -11.00 -12.73 4.92
N VAL A 25 -11.18 -11.41 4.93
CA VAL A 25 -12.29 -10.77 5.65
C VAL A 25 -13.58 -10.67 4.84
N ARG A 26 -13.58 -11.03 3.54
CA ARG A 26 -14.76 -10.96 2.68
C ARG A 26 -15.94 -11.75 3.24
N GLU A 27 -15.71 -13.00 3.62
CA GLU A 27 -16.77 -13.86 4.17
C GLU A 27 -17.26 -13.32 5.53
N LEU A 28 -16.37 -12.75 6.34
CA LEU A 28 -16.75 -12.11 7.61
C LEU A 28 -17.67 -10.90 7.39
N PHE A 29 -17.44 -10.12 6.33
CA PHE A 29 -18.32 -9.00 5.97
C PHE A 29 -19.69 -9.50 5.52
N LEU A 30 -19.75 -10.58 4.74
CA LEU A 30 -21.00 -11.19 4.30
C LEU A 30 -21.80 -11.76 5.47
N ASP A 31 -21.14 -12.46 6.40
CA ASP A 31 -21.75 -13.05 7.60
C ASP A 31 -22.34 -11.98 8.53
N GLU A 32 -21.68 -10.83 8.64
CA GLU A 32 -22.15 -9.67 9.40
C GLU A 32 -23.17 -8.81 8.61
N GLY A 33 -23.49 -9.19 7.37
CA GLY A 33 -24.41 -8.44 6.50
C GLY A 33 -23.89 -7.06 6.10
N VAL A 34 -22.57 -6.86 6.13
CA VAL A 34 -21.89 -5.62 5.74
C VAL A 34 -21.78 -5.56 4.22
N ASP A 35 -22.10 -4.39 3.66
CA ASP A 35 -22.07 -4.16 2.22
C ASP A 35 -20.64 -4.31 1.65
N GLU A 36 -20.52 -4.99 0.50
CA GLU A 36 -19.26 -5.14 -0.25
C GLU A 36 -18.62 -3.78 -0.56
N GLN A 37 -19.41 -2.71 -0.72
CA GLN A 37 -18.91 -1.36 -0.91
C GLN A 37 -18.04 -0.90 0.27
N VAL A 38 -18.36 -1.31 1.50
CA VAL A 38 -17.57 -0.98 2.70
C VAL A 38 -16.24 -1.74 2.68
N LEU A 39 -16.24 -3.00 2.22
CA LEU A 39 -15.02 -3.78 2.02
C LEU A 39 -14.09 -3.13 0.98
N LEU A 40 -14.66 -2.60 -0.12
CA LEU A 40 -13.92 -1.87 -1.14
C LEU A 40 -13.38 -0.51 -0.64
N GLU A 41 -14.13 0.17 0.22
CA GLU A 41 -13.69 1.41 0.87
C GLU A 41 -12.51 1.15 1.82
N LEU A 42 -12.56 0.05 2.59
CA LEU A 42 -11.45 -0.40 3.42
C LEU A 42 -10.18 -0.62 2.59
N LYS A 43 -10.29 -1.36 1.47
CA LYS A 43 -9.17 -1.59 0.53
C LYS A 43 -8.58 -0.27 0.03
N THR A 44 -9.43 0.64 -0.40
CA THR A 44 -9.03 1.94 -0.96
C THR A 44 -8.32 2.80 0.08
N THR A 45 -8.82 2.79 1.32
CA THR A 45 -8.26 3.57 2.44
C THR A 45 -6.87 3.07 2.84
N ILE A 46 -6.67 1.74 2.93
CA ILE A 46 -5.36 1.15 3.25
C ILE A 46 -4.35 1.47 2.14
N ALA A 47 -4.75 1.34 0.87
CA ALA A 47 -3.89 1.66 -0.27
C ALA A 47 -3.48 3.15 -0.30
N TYR A 48 -4.42 4.06 -0.01
CA TYR A 48 -4.14 5.49 0.07
C TYR A 48 -3.13 5.80 1.18
N LYS A 49 -3.33 5.26 2.39
CA LYS A 49 -2.42 5.45 3.53
C LYS A 49 -1.01 4.98 3.22
N GLN A 50 -0.87 3.80 2.60
CA GLN A 50 0.43 3.28 2.17
C GLN A 50 1.11 4.17 1.13
N SER A 51 0.36 4.69 0.15
CA SER A 51 0.93 5.57 -0.86
C SER A 51 1.50 6.85 -0.24
N TYR A 52 0.80 7.40 0.76
CA TYR A 52 1.23 8.58 1.50
C TYR A 52 2.48 8.30 2.34
N ASP A 53 2.53 7.15 3.01
CA ASP A 53 3.68 6.77 3.83
C ASP A 53 4.92 6.49 2.96
N LEU A 54 4.77 5.80 1.82
CA LEU A 54 5.86 5.56 0.85
C LEU A 54 6.40 6.85 0.20
N VAL A 55 5.52 7.83 -0.05
CA VAL A 55 5.93 9.15 -0.55
C VAL A 55 6.70 9.92 0.52
N SER A 56 6.28 9.78 1.78
CA SER A 56 6.92 10.41 2.93
C SER A 56 8.28 9.77 3.26
N ASP A 57 8.46 8.47 3.01
CA ASP A 57 9.64 7.69 3.40
C ASP A 57 10.88 7.86 2.51
N GLY A 58 10.80 8.50 1.33
CA GLY A 58 12.04 8.76 0.61
C GLY A 58 12.00 9.13 -0.87
N GLN A 59 11.39 10.25 -1.22
CA GLN A 59 11.84 11.08 -2.37
C GLN A 59 11.87 12.58 -2.01
N GLY A 60 12.10 12.89 -0.73
CA GLY A 60 11.93 14.22 -0.15
C GLY A 60 13.21 14.99 0.21
N THR A 61 14.43 14.52 -0.07
CA THR A 61 15.65 15.35 0.11
C THR A 61 16.80 14.81 -0.76
N ARG A 62 16.81 15.16 -2.05
CA ARG A 62 18.07 15.28 -2.80
C ARG A 62 18.15 16.68 -3.37
N LEU A 63 18.00 17.67 -2.48
CA LEU A 63 18.51 19.00 -2.74
C LEU A 63 20.00 18.82 -2.96
N GLN A 64 20.42 19.11 -4.18
CA GLN A 64 21.81 19.25 -4.54
C GLN A 64 22.53 20.11 -3.48
N ASP A 65 23.33 19.46 -2.64
CA ASP A 65 24.55 20.06 -2.11
C ASP A 65 25.45 20.37 -3.32
N SER A 66 25.18 21.50 -3.96
CA SER A 66 26.07 22.12 -4.93
C SER A 66 26.86 23.20 -4.20
N HIS A 67 28.05 22.82 -3.72
CA HIS A 67 29.11 23.75 -3.38
C HIS A 67 30.09 23.83 -4.55
#